data_AF-A0A9P6DU91-F1
#
_entry.id   AF-A0A9P6DU91-F1
#
_cell.length_a   1.000
_cell.length_b   1.000
_cell.length_c   1.000
_cell.angle_alpha   90.00
_cell.angle_beta   90.00
_cell.angle_gamma   90.00
#
_symmetry.space_group_name_H-M   'P 1'
#
loop_
_entity.id
_entity.type
_entity.pdbx_description
1 polymer ?
#
loop_
_entity_poly.entity_id
_entity_poly.type
_entity_poly.pdbx_seq_one_letter_code
_entity_poly.pdbx_strand_id
1 'polypeptide(L)'
;MEDELQLKITEIWASVQRLESNISRKTQELHLSDQKSHKELEQLKTNKWINLQLNVQVVRDQLLMKLRKFELAGLEHADTSRQLDHKTKEHVEKAMKGRVSGIQATLKRYEDIRQQMMKLRGKGNVARDAYIPPEISSSVYKLDVDEDIWQVPHHEDMANFPDGRVPAWLADNEVCESIQHAQELAN
;
A
#
# COMPACT_ATOMS: atom_id res chain seq x y z
N MET A 1 23.67 26.46 -30.22
CA MET A 1 22.24 26.18 -30.44
C MET A 1 22.07 24.79 -31.04
N GLU A 2 22.79 24.48 -32.13
CA GLU A 2 22.84 23.14 -32.73
C GLU A 2 23.28 22.03 -31.73
N ASP A 3 24.35 22.27 -30.96
CA ASP A 3 24.88 21.28 -30.01
C ASP A 3 23.92 20.99 -28.83
N GLU A 4 23.15 21.99 -28.40
CA GLU A 4 22.15 21.84 -27.35
C GLU A 4 20.93 21.03 -27.84
N LEU A 5 20.58 21.18 -29.12
CA LEU A 5 19.53 20.39 -29.77
C LEU A 5 19.98 18.93 -29.95
N GLN A 6 21.23 18.70 -30.35
CA GLN A 6 21.80 17.35 -30.46
C GLN A 6 21.87 16.64 -29.10
N LEU A 7 22.23 17.36 -28.04
CA LEU A 7 22.22 16.82 -26.68
C LEU A 7 20.81 16.39 -26.24
N LYS A 8 19.78 17.22 -26.49
CA LYS A 8 18.39 16.85 -26.17
C LYS A 8 17.88 15.65 -26.98
N ILE A 9 18.26 15.55 -28.26
CA ILE A 9 17.89 14.42 -29.12
C ILE A 9 18.50 13.12 -28.58
N THR A 10 19.78 13.15 -28.17
CA THR A 10 20.44 11.96 -27.62
C THR A 10 19.87 11.53 -26.27
N GLU A 11 19.49 12.46 -25.40
CA GLU A 11 18.80 12.16 -24.13
C GLU A 11 17.43 11.52 -24.36
N ILE A 12 16.65 12.02 -25.32
CA ILE A 12 15.36 11.45 -25.69
C ILE A 12 15.54 10.03 -26.24
N TRP A 13 16.51 9.82 -27.13
CA TRP A 13 16.82 8.49 -27.66
C TRP A 13 17.22 7.50 -26.57
N ALA A 14 18.09 7.91 -25.65
CA ALA A 14 18.47 7.09 -24.51
C ALA A 14 17.27 6.76 -23.60
N SER A 15 16.34 7.71 -23.44
CA SER A 15 15.12 7.51 -22.67
C SER A 15 14.16 6.54 -23.36
N VAL A 16 13.97 6.67 -24.68
CA VAL A 16 13.17 5.75 -25.49
C VAL A 16 13.72 4.33 -25.41
N GLN A 17 15.03 4.15 -25.62
CA GLN A 17 15.67 2.84 -25.57
C GLN A 17 15.54 2.18 -24.18
N ARG A 18 15.64 2.96 -23.09
CA ARG A 18 15.39 2.48 -21.72
C ARG A 18 13.94 2.05 -21.54
N LEU A 19 12.98 2.83 -22.05
CA LEU A 19 11.56 2.49 -21.98
C LEU A 19 11.25 1.22 -22.77
N GLU A 20 11.77 1.08 -24.00
CA GLU A 20 11.60 -0.13 -24.83
C GLU A 20 12.18 -1.38 -24.15
N SER A 21 13.36 -1.25 -23.53
CA SER A 21 13.98 -2.35 -22.78
C SER A 21 13.15 -2.74 -21.55
N ASN A 22 12.62 -1.75 -20.83
CA ASN A 22 11.74 -1.99 -19.69
C ASN A 22 10.41 -2.64 -20.10
N ILE A 23 9.82 -2.20 -21.20
CA ILE A 23 8.60 -2.81 -21.76
C ILE A 23 8.90 -4.25 -22.13
N SER A 24 9.96 -4.50 -22.90
CA SER A 24 10.34 -5.86 -23.32
C SER A 24 10.55 -6.80 -22.14
N ARG A 25 11.28 -6.35 -21.11
CA ARG A 25 11.48 -7.11 -19.87
C ARG A 25 10.16 -7.42 -19.18
N LYS A 26 9.29 -6.43 -19.00
CA LYS A 26 7.98 -6.64 -18.35
C LYS A 26 7.07 -7.56 -19.15
N THR A 27 7.08 -7.46 -20.48
CA THR A 27 6.34 -8.36 -21.37
C THR A 27 6.82 -9.80 -21.22
N GLN A 28 8.13 -10.03 -21.06
CA GLN A 28 8.70 -11.35 -20.79
C GLN A 28 8.35 -11.86 -19.38
N GLU A 29 8.49 -11.03 -18.34
CA GLU A 29 8.13 -11.38 -16.95
C GLU A 29 6.66 -11.83 -16.84
N LEU A 30 5.77 -11.16 -17.58
CA LEU A 30 4.34 -11.47 -17.62
C LEU A 30 3.98 -12.59 -18.60
N HIS A 31 4.97 -13.23 -19.25
CA HIS A 31 4.77 -14.28 -20.26
C HIS A 31 3.78 -13.87 -21.36
N LEU A 32 3.77 -12.59 -21.74
CA LEU A 32 2.90 -12.02 -22.75
C LEU A 32 3.42 -12.27 -24.18
N SER A 33 4.20 -13.34 -24.41
CA SER A 33 4.69 -13.67 -25.75
C SER A 33 3.56 -13.91 -26.75
N ASP A 34 2.40 -14.29 -26.24
CA ASP A 34 1.27 -14.75 -27.04
C ASP A 34 0.20 -13.65 -27.17
N GLN A 35 -0.33 -13.49 -28.40
CA GLN A 35 -1.36 -12.50 -28.71
C GLN A 35 -2.66 -12.69 -27.91
N LYS A 36 -2.90 -13.91 -27.40
CA LYS A 36 -4.04 -14.23 -26.53
C LYS A 36 -3.87 -13.61 -25.14
N SER A 37 -2.70 -13.78 -24.52
CA SER A 37 -2.38 -13.21 -23.20
C SER A 37 -2.45 -11.68 -23.22
N HIS A 38 -2.02 -11.04 -24.31
CA HIS A 38 -2.20 -9.60 -24.52
C HIS A 38 -3.67 -9.17 -24.56
N LYS A 39 -4.54 -9.92 -25.24
CA LYS A 39 -5.98 -9.62 -25.31
C LYS A 39 -6.65 -9.80 -23.95
N GLU A 40 -6.30 -10.84 -23.21
CA GLU A 40 -6.80 -11.08 -21.85
C GLU A 40 -6.39 -9.94 -20.91
N LEU A 41 -5.13 -9.47 -20.99
CA LEU A 41 -4.67 -8.34 -20.21
C LEU A 41 -5.45 -7.05 -20.54
N GLU A 42 -5.69 -6.75 -21.81
CA GLU A 42 -6.47 -5.57 -22.21
C GLU A 42 -7.94 -5.68 -21.75
N GLN A 43 -8.51 -6.89 -21.72
CA GLN A 43 -9.83 -7.12 -21.13
C GLN A 43 -9.83 -6.89 -19.61
N LEU A 44 -8.83 -7.41 -18.89
CA LEU A 44 -8.66 -7.20 -17.45
C LEU A 44 -8.48 -5.72 -17.11
N LYS A 45 -7.67 -5.01 -17.90
CA LYS A 45 -7.44 -3.56 -17.78
C LYS A 45 -8.71 -2.76 -18.03
N THR A 46 -9.61 -3.24 -18.87
CA THR A 46 -10.91 -2.59 -19.13
C THR A 46 -11.95 -2.97 -18.06
N ASN A 47 -11.73 -4.05 -17.30
CA ASN A 47 -12.66 -4.51 -16.28
C ASN A 47 -12.70 -3.56 -15.07
N LYS A 48 -13.81 -2.85 -14.93
CA LYS A 48 -14.01 -1.87 -13.84
C LYS A 48 -13.93 -2.49 -12.46
N TRP A 49 -14.42 -3.72 -12.28
CA TRP A 49 -14.42 -4.40 -10.99
C TRP A 49 -13.00 -4.70 -10.53
N ILE A 50 -12.19 -5.30 -11.42
CA ILE A 50 -10.81 -5.67 -11.12
C ILE A 50 -9.96 -4.42 -10.83
N ASN A 51 -10.16 -3.36 -11.61
CA ASN A 51 -9.48 -2.08 -11.33
C ASN A 51 -9.86 -1.50 -9.96
N LEU A 52 -11.13 -1.57 -9.54
CA LEU A 52 -11.53 -1.11 -8.21
C LEU A 52 -10.95 -1.97 -7.10
N GLN A 53 -10.87 -3.29 -7.28
CA GLN A 53 -10.19 -4.20 -6.36
C GLN A 53 -8.70 -3.87 -6.21
N LEU A 54 -7.99 -3.66 -7.32
CA LEU A 54 -6.59 -3.26 -7.27
C LEU A 54 -6.42 -1.89 -6.60
N ASN A 55 -7.24 -0.92 -6.97
CA ASN A 55 -7.17 0.43 -6.42
C ASN A 55 -7.47 0.45 -4.92
N VAL A 56 -8.44 -0.35 -4.45
CA VAL A 56 -8.77 -0.37 -3.02
C VAL A 56 -7.65 -0.99 -2.19
N GLN A 57 -6.97 -2.02 -2.70
CA GLN A 57 -5.79 -2.58 -2.04
C GLN A 57 -4.65 -1.55 -1.96
N VAL A 58 -4.32 -0.89 -3.08
CA VAL A 58 -3.28 0.15 -3.08
C VAL A 58 -3.60 1.28 -2.11
N VAL A 59 -4.86 1.74 -2.06
CA VAL A 59 -5.28 2.81 -1.15
C VAL A 59 -5.24 2.33 0.31
N ARG A 60 -5.58 1.07 0.57
CA ARG A 60 -5.46 0.44 1.88
C ARG A 60 -4.00 0.37 2.33
N ASP A 61 -3.08 -0.08 1.49
CA ASP A 61 -1.65 -0.12 1.81
C ASP A 61 -1.09 1.27 2.12
N GLN A 62 -1.50 2.27 1.34
CA GLN A 62 -1.14 3.66 1.59
C GLN A 62 -1.69 4.14 2.93
N LEU A 63 -2.92 3.76 3.27
CA LEU A 63 -3.57 4.11 4.54
C LEU A 63 -2.80 3.49 5.71
N LEU A 64 -2.52 2.18 5.66
CA LEU A 64 -1.76 1.46 6.67
C LEU A 64 -0.36 2.04 6.85
N MET A 65 0.36 2.34 5.77
CA MET A 65 1.68 2.96 5.85
C MET A 65 1.62 4.34 6.52
N LYS A 66 0.59 5.15 6.22
CA LYS A 66 0.43 6.48 6.82
C LYS A 66 0.06 6.38 8.30
N LEU A 67 -0.79 5.43 8.68
CA LEU A 67 -1.18 5.19 10.07
C LEU A 67 0.02 4.75 10.91
N ARG A 68 0.81 3.77 10.45
CA ARG A 68 2.04 3.35 11.11
C ARG A 68 3.02 4.51 11.31
N LYS A 69 3.20 5.35 10.29
CA LYS A 69 4.06 6.56 10.38
C LYS A 69 3.50 7.61 11.33
N PHE A 70 2.18 7.67 11.50
CA PHE A 70 1.53 8.59 12.42
C PHE A 70 1.65 8.13 13.86
N GLU A 71 1.45 6.83 14.12
CA GLU A 71 1.63 6.22 15.45
C GLU A 71 3.07 6.34 15.94
N LEU A 72 4.05 5.98 15.11
CA LEU A 72 5.47 6.12 15.44
C LEU A 72 5.83 7.58 15.78
N ALA A 73 5.34 8.54 15.00
CA ALA A 73 5.56 9.94 15.27
C ALA A 73 4.83 10.46 16.51
N GLY A 74 3.68 9.84 16.85
CA GLY A 74 2.98 10.09 18.10
C GLY A 74 3.81 9.65 19.31
N LEU A 75 4.43 8.47 19.25
CA LEU A 75 5.34 7.94 20.28
C LEU A 75 6.59 8.82 20.42
N GLU A 76 7.28 9.09 19.31
CA GLU A 76 8.46 9.98 19.29
C GLU A 76 8.11 11.37 19.86
N HIS A 77 6.93 11.91 19.53
CA HIS A 77 6.49 13.17 20.08
C HIS A 77 6.19 13.08 21.58
N ALA A 78 5.53 12.03 22.06
CA ALA A 78 5.24 11.86 23.48
C ALA A 78 6.53 11.84 24.33
N ASP A 79 7.59 11.21 23.81
CA ASP A 79 8.91 11.20 24.45
C ASP A 79 9.61 12.56 24.37
N THR A 80 9.60 13.21 23.20
CA THR A 80 10.31 14.47 22.98
C THR A 80 9.59 15.68 23.61
N SER A 81 8.26 15.66 23.70
CA SER A 81 7.46 16.78 24.24
C SER A 81 7.71 17.05 25.73
N ARG A 82 8.29 16.09 26.45
CA ARG A 82 8.79 16.24 27.83
C ARG A 82 10.03 17.14 27.93
N GLN A 83 10.77 17.35 26.84
CA GLN A 83 12.06 18.05 26.82
C GLN A 83 12.07 19.33 25.96
N LEU A 84 10.98 19.65 25.27
CA LEU A 84 10.95 20.72 24.26
C LEU A 84 10.27 22.03 24.73
N ASP A 85 10.80 23.13 24.20
CA ASP A 85 10.26 24.49 24.31
C ASP A 85 8.92 24.67 23.56
N HIS A 86 8.14 25.66 23.99
CA HIS A 86 6.79 25.95 23.49
C HIS A 86 6.71 26.15 21.96
N LYS A 87 7.66 26.89 21.36
CA LYS A 87 7.68 27.12 19.90
C LYS A 87 7.90 25.83 19.11
N THR A 88 8.75 24.93 19.60
CA THR A 88 9.01 23.64 18.94
C THR A 88 7.78 22.74 19.04
N LYS A 89 7.02 22.80 20.14
CA LYS A 89 5.74 22.10 20.28
C LYS A 89 4.71 22.55 19.23
N GLU A 90 4.56 23.86 19.00
CA GLU A 90 3.65 24.38 17.97
C GLU A 90 3.99 23.90 16.55
N HIS A 91 5.28 23.87 16.21
CA HIS A 91 5.75 23.36 14.92
C HIS A 91 5.41 21.87 14.74
N VAL A 92 5.61 21.06 15.78
CA VAL A 92 5.28 19.63 15.76
C VAL A 92 3.77 19.41 15.67
N GLU A 93 2.96 20.15 16.42
CA GLU A 93 1.50 20.07 16.34
C GLU A 93 0.99 20.42 14.94
N LYS A 94 1.56 21.44 14.30
CA LYS A 94 1.18 21.82 12.92
C LYS A 94 1.54 20.71 11.93
N ALA A 95 2.71 20.09 12.07
CA ALA A 95 3.10 18.94 11.26
C ALA A 95 2.16 17.74 11.49
N MET A 96 1.77 17.48 12.74
CA MET A 96 0.85 16.41 13.11
C MET A 96 -0.54 16.62 12.50
N LYS A 97 -1.10 17.84 12.59
CA LYS A 97 -2.36 18.22 11.93
C LYS A 97 -2.31 18.00 10.41
N GLY A 98 -1.19 18.34 9.79
CA GLY A 98 -0.95 18.07 8.37
C GLY A 98 -1.03 16.57 8.04
N ARG A 99 -0.38 15.71 8.85
CA ARG A 99 -0.44 14.25 8.69
C ARG A 99 -1.85 13.69 8.83
N VAL A 100 -2.61 14.14 9.84
CA VAL A 100 -4.02 13.73 10.04
C VAL A 100 -4.86 14.07 8.82
N SER A 101 -4.73 15.28 8.27
CA SER A 101 -5.47 15.69 7.07
C SER A 101 -5.15 14.79 5.86
N GLY A 102 -3.89 14.39 5.72
CA GLY A 102 -3.43 13.48 4.67
C GLY A 102 -3.91 12.04 4.83
N ILE A 103 -4.15 11.58 6.07
CA ILE A 103 -4.76 10.29 6.37
C ILE A 103 -6.26 10.35 6.07
N GLN A 104 -6.96 11.39 6.53
CA GLN A 104 -8.39 11.60 6.25
C GLN A 104 -8.69 11.65 4.75
N ALA A 105 -7.83 12.30 3.95
CA ALA A 105 -7.97 12.32 2.50
C ALA A 105 -7.86 10.91 1.88
N THR A 106 -6.94 10.07 2.37
CA THR A 106 -6.80 8.68 1.93
C THR A 106 -7.98 7.82 2.39
N LEU A 107 -8.46 8.01 3.62
CA LEU A 107 -9.64 7.34 4.14
C LEU A 107 -10.90 7.66 3.31
N LYS A 108 -11.09 8.93 2.95
CA LYS A 108 -12.18 9.34 2.05
C LYS A 108 -12.08 8.64 0.70
N ARG A 109 -10.87 8.58 0.11
CA ARG A 109 -10.66 7.87 -1.16
C ARG A 109 -10.97 6.38 -1.05
N TYR A 110 -10.61 5.75 0.06
CA TYR A 110 -10.95 4.35 0.34
C TYR A 110 -12.46 4.15 0.32
N GLU A 111 -13.21 4.99 1.06
CA GLU A 111 -14.66 4.89 1.13
C GLU A 111 -15.32 5.18 -0.23
N ASP A 112 -14.82 6.16 -0.98
CA ASP A 112 -15.31 6.47 -2.34
C ASP A 112 -15.16 5.27 -3.28
N ILE A 113 -14.06 4.51 -3.19
CA ILE A 113 -13.84 3.28 -3.99
C ILE A 113 -14.78 2.17 -3.51
N ARG A 114 -14.90 1.96 -2.19
CA ARG A 114 -15.80 0.98 -1.60
C ARG A 114 -17.26 1.22 -2.03
N GLN A 115 -17.72 2.47 -2.00
CA GLN A 115 -19.05 2.85 -2.47
C GLN A 115 -19.26 2.57 -3.97
N GLN A 116 -18.22 2.74 -4.79
CA GLN A 116 -18.28 2.36 -6.21
C GLN A 116 -18.40 0.84 -6.39
N MET A 117 -17.68 0.05 -5.58
CA MET A 117 -17.77 -1.41 -5.59
C MET A 117 -19.17 -1.89 -5.17
N MET A 118 -19.74 -1.31 -4.10
CA MET A 118 -21.10 -1.58 -3.65
C MET A 118 -22.14 -1.30 -4.75
N LYS A 119 -22.00 -0.17 -5.46
CA LYS A 119 -22.85 0.19 -6.60
C LYS A 119 -22.73 -0.79 -7.76
N LEU A 120 -21.54 -1.27 -8.09
CA LEU A 120 -21.35 -2.26 -9.16
C LEU A 120 -21.94 -3.62 -8.82
N ARG A 121 -21.80 -4.06 -7.57
CA ARG A 121 -22.43 -5.29 -7.07
C ARG A 121 -23.95 -5.18 -7.10
N GLY A 122 -24.51 -4.05 -6.65
CA GLY A 122 -25.95 -3.80 -6.66
C GLY A 122 -26.57 -3.78 -8.06
N LYS A 123 -25.80 -3.43 -9.10
CA LYS A 123 -26.23 -3.48 -10.50
C LYS A 123 -26.25 -4.90 -11.11
N GLY A 124 -25.79 -5.92 -10.39
CA GLY A 124 -25.78 -7.31 -10.87
C GLY A 124 -24.68 -7.63 -11.88
N ASN A 125 -23.73 -6.71 -12.11
CA ASN A 125 -22.62 -6.90 -13.04
C ASN A 125 -21.47 -7.75 -12.46
N VAL A 126 -21.60 -8.17 -11.20
CA VAL A 126 -20.60 -8.89 -10.42
C VAL A 126 -21.34 -9.91 -9.56
N ALA A 127 -20.70 -11.04 -9.28
CA ALA A 127 -21.24 -12.07 -8.39
C ALA A 127 -21.62 -11.48 -7.02
N ARG A 128 -22.71 -11.99 -6.42
CA ARG A 128 -23.27 -11.43 -5.17
C ARG A 128 -22.35 -11.63 -3.96
N ASP A 129 -21.58 -12.70 -4.00
CA ASP A 129 -20.56 -13.12 -3.04
C ASP A 129 -19.20 -12.44 -3.26
N ALA A 130 -19.07 -11.56 -4.27
CA ALA A 130 -17.82 -10.90 -4.53
C ALA A 130 -17.40 -10.01 -3.34
N TYR A 131 -16.14 -10.19 -2.93
CA TYR A 131 -15.55 -9.51 -1.78
C TYR A 131 -15.62 -7.99 -1.93
N ILE A 132 -16.07 -7.32 -0.87
CA ILE A 132 -16.00 -5.87 -0.73
C ILE A 132 -15.28 -5.60 0.58
N PRO A 133 -14.28 -4.70 0.58
CA PRO A 133 -13.57 -4.35 1.79
C PRO A 133 -14.49 -3.87 2.93
N PRO A 134 -14.12 -4.14 4.19
CA PRO A 134 -14.90 -3.75 5.35
C PRO A 134 -15.05 -2.23 5.43
N GLU A 135 -16.06 -1.79 6.18
CA GLU A 135 -16.18 -0.37 6.50
C GLU A 135 -15.12 0.02 7.54
N ILE A 136 -14.45 1.13 7.32
CA ILE A 136 -13.44 1.65 8.24
C ILE A 136 -14.06 2.80 9.01
N SER A 137 -13.72 2.93 10.30
CA SER A 137 -14.20 4.06 11.10
C SER A 137 -13.83 5.41 10.47
N SER A 138 -14.76 6.37 10.54
CA SER A 138 -14.66 7.63 9.79
C SER A 138 -13.59 8.61 10.29
N SER A 139 -12.94 8.31 11.41
CA SER A 139 -11.95 9.20 12.03
C SER A 139 -10.72 8.44 12.48
N VAL A 140 -9.54 8.97 12.10
CA VAL A 140 -8.21 8.47 12.49
C VAL A 140 -8.07 8.26 13.99
N TYR A 141 -8.74 9.07 14.81
CA TYR A 141 -8.67 9.00 16.27
C TYR A 141 -9.52 7.89 16.91
N LYS A 142 -10.34 7.19 16.12
CA LYS A 142 -11.15 6.06 16.57
C LYS A 142 -10.69 4.74 15.98
N LEU A 143 -9.69 4.79 15.10
CA LEU A 143 -9.18 3.62 14.40
C LEU A 143 -8.32 2.82 15.39
N ASP A 144 -8.84 1.68 15.83
CA ASP A 144 -8.10 0.79 16.74
C ASP A 144 -7.14 -0.13 15.95
N VAL A 145 -6.08 -0.59 16.60
CA VAL A 145 -5.09 -1.54 16.03
C VAL A 145 -5.74 -2.89 15.70
N ASP A 146 -6.87 -3.19 16.35
CA ASP A 146 -7.64 -4.42 16.14
C ASP A 146 -8.69 -4.31 15.02
N GLU A 147 -8.85 -3.15 14.36
CA GLU A 147 -9.77 -3.02 13.23
C GLU A 147 -9.33 -3.89 12.03
N ASP A 148 -10.30 -4.46 11.32
CA ASP A 148 -10.10 -5.36 10.16
C ASP A 148 -9.20 -4.75 9.05
N ILE A 149 -9.01 -3.43 9.02
CA ILE A 149 -8.06 -2.78 8.11
C ILE A 149 -6.64 -3.35 8.25
N TRP A 150 -6.23 -3.72 9.47
CA TRP A 150 -4.90 -4.23 9.80
C TRP A 150 -4.72 -5.71 9.45
N GLN A 151 -5.83 -6.45 9.30
CA GLN A 151 -5.79 -7.85 8.89
C GLN A 151 -5.52 -7.95 7.39
N VAL A 152 -4.34 -8.43 7.01
CA VAL A 152 -3.99 -8.73 5.63
C VAL A 152 -4.98 -9.81 5.12
N PRO A 153 -5.74 -9.56 4.02
CA PRO A 153 -6.54 -10.60 3.39
C PRO A 153 -5.59 -11.75 3.09
N HIS A 154 -5.97 -12.98 3.44
CA HIS A 154 -5.10 -14.16 3.39
C HIS A 154 -4.51 -14.45 1.99
N HIS A 155 -4.98 -13.75 0.96
CA HIS A 155 -4.42 -13.76 -0.40
C HIS A 155 -3.06 -13.04 -0.53
N GLU A 156 -2.70 -12.13 0.38
CA GLU A 156 -1.45 -11.37 0.37
C GLU A 156 -0.35 -12.01 1.25
N ASP A 157 -0.72 -12.84 2.23
CA ASP A 157 0.24 -13.51 3.13
C ASP A 157 1.18 -14.48 2.41
N MET A 158 0.75 -15.03 1.27
CA MET A 158 1.61 -15.89 0.43
C MET A 158 2.59 -15.10 -0.45
N ALA A 159 2.33 -13.81 -0.70
CA ALA A 159 3.13 -12.98 -1.62
C ALA A 159 4.18 -12.12 -0.91
N ASN A 160 4.07 -11.94 0.41
CA ASN A 160 4.97 -11.08 1.20
C ASN A 160 6.17 -11.80 1.81
N PHE A 161 6.26 -13.13 1.70
CA PHE A 161 7.50 -13.82 2.01
C PHE A 161 8.36 -13.86 0.73
N PRO A 162 9.59 -13.30 0.75
CA PRO A 162 10.43 -13.13 -0.43
C PRO A 162 10.73 -14.44 -1.19
N ASP A 163 10.43 -15.57 -0.57
CA ASP A 163 10.65 -16.95 -1.00
C ASP A 163 9.41 -17.85 -0.82
N GLY A 164 8.24 -17.29 -0.45
CA GLY A 164 7.01 -18.05 -0.20
C GLY A 164 7.11 -19.01 0.99
N ARG A 165 8.16 -18.91 1.81
CA ARG A 165 8.37 -19.73 3.00
C ARG A 165 7.87 -19.00 4.23
N VAL A 166 7.17 -19.74 5.10
CA VAL A 166 6.80 -19.25 6.42
C VAL A 166 8.08 -18.93 7.19
N PRO A 167 8.20 -17.73 7.81
CA PRO A 167 9.39 -17.36 8.57
C PRO A 167 9.68 -18.35 9.69
N ALA A 168 10.97 -18.59 9.97
CA ALA A 168 11.40 -19.55 10.99
C ALA A 168 10.85 -19.21 12.39
N TRP A 169 10.68 -17.93 12.75
CA TRP A 169 10.07 -17.53 14.03
C TRP A 169 8.58 -17.91 14.17
N LEU A 170 7.95 -18.40 13.10
CA LEU A 170 6.56 -18.86 13.09
C LEU A 170 6.43 -20.39 12.84
N ALA A 171 7.45 -21.02 12.24
CA ALA A 171 7.42 -22.43 11.85
C ALA A 171 8.44 -23.32 12.58
N ASP A 172 9.45 -22.71 13.22
CA ASP A 172 10.51 -23.40 13.93
C ASP A 172 10.39 -23.17 15.44
N ASN A 173 10.09 -24.24 16.17
CA ASN A 173 9.89 -24.19 17.62
C ASN A 173 11.16 -23.76 18.38
N GLU A 174 12.36 -24.12 17.91
CA GLU A 174 13.60 -23.68 18.57
C GLU A 174 13.79 -22.16 18.44
N VAL A 175 13.45 -21.60 17.28
CA VAL A 175 13.51 -20.15 17.05
C VAL A 175 12.45 -19.43 17.90
N CYS A 176 11.24 -19.97 18.01
CA CYS A 176 10.22 -19.43 18.92
C CYS A 176 10.68 -19.42 20.38
N GLU A 177 11.18 -20.55 20.88
CA GLU A 177 11.58 -20.70 22.28
C GLU A 177 12.76 -19.79 22.64
N SER A 178 13.70 -19.61 21.71
CA SER A 178 14.84 -18.69 21.90
C SER A 178 14.42 -17.22 21.93
N ILE A 179 13.45 -16.80 21.11
CA ILE A 179 12.90 -15.43 21.14
C ILE A 179 12.15 -15.20 22.45
N GLN A 180 11.37 -16.18 22.90
CA GLN A 180 10.63 -16.08 24.17
C GLN A 180 11.59 -15.98 25.37
N HIS A 181 12.62 -16.83 25.43
CA HIS A 181 13.65 -16.74 26.46
C HIS A 181 14.38 -15.39 26.44
N ALA A 182 14.67 -14.84 25.26
CA ALA A 182 15.32 -13.53 25.15
C ALA A 182 14.44 -12.38 25.66
N GLN A 183 13.12 -12.47 25.49
CA GLN A 183 12.17 -11.49 26.01
C GLN A 183 11.99 -11.61 27.53
N GLU A 184 12.02 -12.82 28.08
CA GLU A 184 11.93 -13.07 29.52
C GLU A 184 13.16 -12.57 30.28
N LEU A 185 14.34 -12.60 29.65
CA LEU A 185 15.59 -12.07 30.24
C LEU A 185 15.72 -10.53 30.15
N ALA A 186 14.90 -9.87 29.32
CA ALA A 186 14.93 -8.43 29.09
C ALA A 186 13.92 -7.64 29.95
N ASN A 187 13.01 -8.34 30.66
CA ASN A 187 12.10 -7.79 31.67
C ASN A 187 12.64 -8.02 33.09
#